data_AF-A0A9P1D0Y8-F1
#
_entry.id   AF-A0A9P1D0Y8-F1
#
_cell.length_a   1.000
_cell.length_b   1.000
_cell.length_c   1.000
_cell.angle_alpha   90.00
_cell.angle_beta   90.00
_cell.angle_gamma   90.00
#
_symmetry.space_group_name_H-M   'P 1'
#
loop_
_entity.id
_entity.type
_entity.pdbx_description
1 polymer ?
#
loop_
_entity_poly.entity_id
_entity_poly.type
_entity_poly.pdbx_seq_one_letter_code
_entity_poly.pdbx_strand_id
1 'polypeptide(L)'
;MLQMSIMSMGSLSHPAFCNAPCVHMIKNGYCDAGASCGFCHLPHSKKVRLNKHQRQFLQSLDAGQKVVFIAPIILQKMEGFSEQVLFVEELKKAMEKSEREGSISVACKKQSRQVQLTRVLERMTTTALLELLATCLPSEIFRLYEAARGEGPLLHDVGSGPVMLLFPL
;
A
#
# COMPACT_ATOMS: atom_id res chain seq x y z
N MET A 1 -22.23 -3.41 29.07
CA MET A 1 -21.92 -2.14 28.35
C MET A 1 -20.96 -2.51 27.23
N LEU A 2 -21.37 -2.40 25.96
CA LEU A 2 -20.52 -2.79 24.83
C LEU A 2 -19.38 -1.78 24.70
N GLN A 3 -18.14 -2.27 24.77
CA GLN A 3 -16.94 -1.45 24.73
C GLN A 3 -16.71 -0.95 23.30
N MET A 4 -17.16 0.26 23.02
CA MET A 4 -16.96 0.96 21.75
C MET A 4 -15.52 1.48 21.65
N SER A 5 -14.56 0.59 21.48
CA SER A 5 -13.17 0.99 21.27
C SER A 5 -12.94 1.36 19.80
N ILE A 6 -12.81 2.66 19.55
CA ILE A 6 -12.41 3.23 18.25
C ILE A 6 -10.94 2.86 17.94
N MET A 7 -10.14 2.59 18.98
CA MET A 7 -8.80 2.05 18.84
C MET A 7 -8.83 0.53 18.93
N SER A 8 -8.27 -0.16 17.94
CA SER A 8 -8.07 -1.61 17.93
C SER A 8 -6.59 -1.93 17.69
N MET A 9 -6.18 -3.18 17.91
CA MET A 9 -4.85 -3.65 17.54
C MET A 9 -4.54 -3.35 16.07
N GLY A 10 -5.52 -3.52 15.18
CA GLY A 10 -5.37 -3.19 13.77
C GLY A 10 -5.25 -1.69 13.44
N SER A 11 -5.60 -0.82 14.38
CA SER A 11 -5.46 0.63 14.24
C SER A 11 -4.08 1.16 14.65
N LEU A 12 -3.26 0.37 15.36
CA LEU A 12 -1.97 0.82 15.91
C LEU A 12 -0.98 1.29 14.84
N SER A 13 -1.03 0.65 13.68
CA SER A 13 -0.14 0.90 12.55
C SER A 13 -0.71 1.91 11.53
N HIS A 14 -1.89 2.47 11.80
CA HIS A 14 -2.51 3.49 10.95
C HIS A 14 -1.77 4.84 11.04
N PRO A 15 -1.64 5.61 9.94
CA PRO A 15 -2.06 5.30 8.57
C PRO A 15 -1.05 4.51 7.72
N ALA A 16 0.22 4.49 8.09
CA ALA A 16 1.30 4.05 7.20
C ALA A 16 1.33 2.53 6.93
N PHE A 17 1.09 1.72 7.96
CA PHE A 17 1.05 0.25 7.92
C PHE A 17 -0.33 -0.28 8.30
N CYS A 18 -1.36 0.54 8.06
CA CYS A 18 -2.72 0.26 8.48
C CYS A 18 -3.20 -1.14 8.06
N ASN A 19 -3.78 -1.88 8.98
CA ASN A 19 -4.48 -3.12 8.64
C ASN A 19 -5.75 -2.84 7.84
N ALA A 20 -6.31 -3.89 7.24
CA ALA A 20 -7.53 -3.75 6.47
C ALA A 20 -8.65 -3.15 7.36
N PRO A 21 -9.53 -2.30 6.79
CA PRO A 21 -10.58 -1.68 7.58
C PRO A 21 -11.58 -2.71 8.09
N CYS A 22 -12.01 -2.57 9.34
CA CYS A 22 -12.98 -3.46 9.98
C CYS A 22 -14.37 -3.29 9.37
N VAL A 23 -14.87 -4.36 8.75
CA VAL A 23 -16.19 -4.35 8.09
C VAL A 23 -17.32 -4.13 9.11
N HIS A 24 -17.20 -4.69 10.31
CA HIS A 24 -18.20 -4.53 11.38
C HIS A 24 -18.25 -3.08 11.87
N MET A 25 -17.09 -2.48 12.16
CA MET A 25 -17.01 -1.08 12.57
C MET A 25 -17.58 -0.14 11.49
N ILE A 26 -17.28 -0.39 10.20
CA ILE A 26 -17.81 0.43 9.10
C ILE A 26 -19.32 0.30 8.95
N LYS A 27 -19.86 -0.92 8.97
CA LYS A 27 -21.28 -1.17 8.67
C LYS A 27 -22.19 -0.85 9.84
N ASN A 28 -21.76 -1.21 11.04
CA ASN A 28 -22.61 -1.22 12.23
C ASN A 28 -22.27 -0.07 13.19
N GLY A 29 -21.11 0.58 13.02
CA GLY A 29 -20.59 1.56 13.98
C GLY A 29 -20.02 0.95 15.26
N TYR A 30 -19.99 -0.39 15.37
CA TYR A 30 -19.39 -1.12 16.47
C TYR A 30 -18.82 -2.45 16.00
N CYS A 31 -17.89 -3.01 16.79
CA CYS A 31 -17.29 -4.31 16.57
C CYS A 31 -17.23 -5.06 17.91
N ASP A 32 -17.74 -6.29 17.95
CA ASP A 32 -17.80 -7.08 19.19
C ASP A 32 -16.42 -7.49 19.72
N ALA A 33 -15.41 -7.55 18.84
CA ALA A 33 -14.02 -7.78 19.23
C ALA A 33 -13.39 -6.57 19.93
N GLY A 34 -13.99 -5.37 19.83
CA GLY A 34 -13.49 -4.17 20.51
C GLY A 34 -12.00 -3.90 20.23
N ALA A 35 -11.22 -3.74 21.29
CA ALA A 35 -9.80 -3.40 21.19
C ALA A 35 -8.91 -4.53 20.62
N SER A 36 -9.33 -5.80 20.72
CA SER A 36 -8.54 -6.95 20.24
C SER A 36 -8.72 -7.23 18.74
N CYS A 37 -9.57 -6.45 18.05
CA CYS A 37 -9.76 -6.59 16.60
C CYS A 37 -8.44 -6.34 15.84
N GLY A 38 -8.01 -7.29 15.03
CA GLY A 38 -6.83 -7.16 14.16
C GLY A 38 -7.05 -6.21 12.96
N PHE A 39 -8.30 -5.79 12.72
CA PHE A 39 -8.66 -4.85 11.67
C PHE A 39 -8.73 -3.42 12.19
N CYS A 40 -8.46 -2.45 11.31
CA CYS A 40 -8.45 -1.04 11.70
C CYS A 40 -9.87 -0.50 11.86
N HIS A 41 -10.12 0.14 13.00
CA HIS A 41 -11.41 0.75 13.36
C HIS A 41 -11.48 2.23 12.98
N LEU A 42 -10.36 2.85 12.59
CA LEU A 42 -10.31 4.27 12.24
C LEU A 42 -11.03 4.55 10.90
N PRO A 43 -11.44 5.80 10.64
CA PRO A 43 -12.03 6.18 9.36
C PRO A 43 -11.06 5.93 8.19
N HIS A 44 -11.56 5.29 7.13
CA HIS A 44 -10.80 5.09 5.89
C HIS A 44 -11.46 5.84 4.74
N SER A 45 -10.63 6.50 3.93
CA SER A 45 -11.09 7.08 2.68
C SER A 45 -11.43 5.97 1.67
N LYS A 46 -12.33 6.27 0.72
CA LYS A 46 -12.66 5.34 -0.35
C LYS A 46 -11.40 4.97 -1.13
N LYS A 47 -11.21 3.68 -1.42
CA LYS A 47 -10.09 3.17 -2.23
C LYS A 47 -10.03 3.94 -3.55
N VAL A 48 -8.94 4.68 -3.74
CA VAL A 48 -8.66 5.36 -5.00
C VAL A 48 -8.15 4.34 -6.01
N ARG A 49 -8.72 4.33 -7.21
CA ARG A 49 -8.31 3.44 -8.30
C ARG A 49 -7.67 4.25 -9.42
N LEU A 50 -6.58 3.73 -9.97
CA LEU A 50 -5.97 4.25 -11.19
C LEU A 50 -6.96 4.11 -12.34
N ASN A 51 -7.07 5.12 -13.19
CA ASN A 51 -7.84 5.04 -14.43
C ASN A 51 -7.07 4.25 -15.52
N LYS A 52 -7.72 3.97 -16.66
CA LYS A 52 -7.10 3.19 -17.76
C LYS A 52 -5.78 3.80 -18.23
N HIS A 53 -5.73 5.13 -18.40
CA HIS A 53 -4.56 5.84 -18.90
C HIS A 53 -3.39 5.81 -17.91
N GLN A 54 -3.68 5.99 -16.62
CA GLN A 54 -2.70 5.90 -15.53
C GLN A 54 -2.10 4.49 -15.40
N ARG A 55 -2.93 3.45 -15.51
CA ARG A 55 -2.46 2.06 -15.52
C ARG A 55 -1.55 1.78 -16.71
N GLN A 56 -1.95 2.20 -17.91
CA GLN A 56 -1.12 2.06 -19.11
C GLN A 56 0.22 2.78 -18.99
N PHE A 57 0.24 3.97 -18.39
CA PHE A 57 1.49 4.69 -18.12
C PHE A 57 2.40 3.90 -17.18
N LEU A 58 1.89 3.43 -16.03
CA LEU A 58 2.70 2.61 -15.11
C LEU A 58 3.17 1.31 -15.77
N GLN A 59 2.34 0.69 -16.62
CA GLN A 59 2.72 -0.51 -17.38
C GLN A 59 3.81 -0.24 -18.42
N SER A 60 3.92 0.99 -18.93
CA SER A 60 4.99 1.38 -19.86
C SER A 60 6.34 1.61 -19.20
N LEU A 61 6.38 1.74 -17.87
CA LEU A 61 7.60 1.87 -17.10
C LEU A 61 8.27 0.51 -16.90
N ASP A 62 9.59 0.44 -17.02
CA ASP A 62 10.36 -0.73 -16.59
C ASP A 62 10.36 -0.88 -15.05
N ALA A 63 10.89 -2.00 -14.55
CA ALA A 63 10.90 -2.30 -13.13
C ALA A 63 11.64 -1.23 -12.30
N GLY A 64 12.81 -0.78 -12.76
CA GLY A 64 13.60 0.25 -12.07
C GLY A 64 12.89 1.60 -12.10
N GLN A 65 12.33 1.98 -13.24
CA GLN A 65 11.52 3.21 -13.37
C GLN A 65 10.33 3.23 -12.42
N LYS A 66 9.62 2.11 -12.25
CA LYS A 66 8.53 2.01 -11.27
C LYS A 66 9.01 2.23 -9.84
N VAL A 67 10.13 1.59 -9.47
CA VAL A 67 10.71 1.73 -8.12
C VAL A 67 11.08 3.19 -7.87
N VAL A 68 11.85 3.82 -8.76
CA VAL A 68 12.26 5.23 -8.62
C VAL A 68 11.04 6.18 -8.60
N PHE A 69 9.97 5.85 -9.31
CA PHE A 69 8.78 6.71 -9.36
C PHE A 69 7.86 6.57 -8.14
N ILE A 70 7.68 5.35 -7.61
CA ILE A 70 6.70 5.06 -6.55
C ILE A 70 7.34 5.04 -5.16
N ALA A 71 8.58 4.57 -5.02
CA ALA A 71 9.26 4.45 -3.72
C ALA A 71 9.35 5.78 -2.95
N PRO A 72 9.61 6.96 -3.56
CA PRO A 72 9.61 8.22 -2.84
C PRO A 72 8.26 8.54 -2.17
N ILE A 73 7.16 8.18 -2.82
CA ILE A 73 5.80 8.39 -2.29
C ILE A 73 5.56 7.49 -1.06
N ILE A 74 6.06 6.25 -1.12
CA ILE A 74 6.02 5.34 0.02
C ILE A 74 6.86 5.91 1.16
N LEU A 75 8.11 6.32 0.89
CA LEU A 75 9.02 6.88 1.89
C LEU A 75 8.43 8.13 2.57
N GLN A 76 7.81 9.04 1.81
CA GLN A 76 7.14 10.21 2.36
C GLN A 76 5.99 9.82 3.32
N LYS A 77 5.24 8.75 3.00
CA LYS A 77 4.19 8.22 3.90
C LYS A 77 4.75 7.59 5.17
N MET A 78 6.04 7.21 5.17
CA MET A 78 6.76 6.65 6.32
C MET A 78 7.46 7.71 7.16
N GLU A 79 7.40 8.99 6.80
CA GLU A 79 7.98 10.04 7.63
C GLU A 79 7.31 10.06 9.01
N GLY A 80 8.11 9.97 10.07
CA GLY A 80 7.65 9.93 11.46
C GLY A 80 7.40 8.52 12.03
N PHE A 81 7.60 7.46 11.24
CA PHE A 81 7.42 6.07 11.65
C PHE A 81 8.77 5.43 12.04
N SER A 82 9.22 5.70 13.27
CA SER A 82 10.55 5.30 13.77
C SER A 82 10.71 3.81 14.05
N GLU A 83 9.62 3.04 14.10
CA GLU A 83 9.69 1.59 14.37
C GLU A 83 9.96 0.77 13.10
N GLN A 84 9.90 1.41 11.92
CA GLN A 84 9.95 0.74 10.62
C GLN A 84 11.23 1.04 9.83
N VAL A 85 12.32 1.33 10.54
CA VAL A 85 13.64 1.68 9.98
C VAL A 85 14.12 0.66 8.95
N LEU A 86 14.01 -0.64 9.26
CA LEU A 86 14.49 -1.70 8.37
C LEU A 86 13.78 -1.71 7.01
N PHE A 87 12.45 -1.55 7.01
CA PHE A 87 11.67 -1.45 5.77
C PHE A 87 12.08 -0.21 4.96
N VAL A 88 12.23 0.93 5.63
CA VAL A 88 12.61 2.20 5.00
C VAL A 88 14.01 2.12 4.38
N GLU A 89 14.97 1.53 5.10
CA GLU A 89 16.34 1.34 4.62
C GLU A 89 16.39 0.40 3.42
N GLU A 90 15.68 -0.72 3.46
CA GLU A 90 15.68 -1.68 2.36
C GLU A 90 15.00 -1.12 1.11
N LEU A 91 13.92 -0.34 1.29
CA LEU A 91 13.28 0.37 0.19
C LEU A 91 14.20 1.44 -0.43
N LYS A 92 14.97 2.17 0.38
CA LYS A 92 15.98 3.13 -0.11
C LYS A 92 17.08 2.43 -0.91
N LYS A 93 17.61 1.31 -0.43
CA LYS A 93 18.61 0.52 -1.17
C LYS A 93 18.08 0.03 -2.52
N ALA A 94 16.82 -0.43 -2.57
CA ALA A 94 16.19 -0.86 -3.82
C ALA A 94 16.03 0.29 -4.82
N MET A 95 15.71 1.49 -4.32
CA MET A 95 15.63 2.70 -5.13
C MET A 95 17.01 3.11 -5.67
N GLU A 96 18.04 3.22 -4.82
CA GLU A 96 19.41 3.54 -5.21
C GLU A 96 19.99 2.52 -6.21
N LYS A 97 19.71 1.24 -6.03
CA LYS A 97 20.08 0.19 -6.99
C LYS A 97 19.45 0.45 -8.35
N SER A 98 18.15 0.76 -8.38
CA SER A 98 17.41 1.05 -9.61
C SER A 98 17.92 2.31 -10.32
N GLU A 99 18.36 3.33 -9.57
CA GLU A 99 18.98 4.54 -10.11
C GLU A 99 20.37 4.28 -10.71
N ARG A 100 21.17 3.39 -10.12
CA ARG A 100 22.49 3.01 -10.65
C ARG A 100 22.40 2.13 -11.89
N GLU A 101 21.46 1.19 -11.90
CA GLU A 101 21.28 0.23 -13.00
C GLU A 101 20.54 0.84 -14.19
N GLY A 102 19.72 1.86 -13.95
CA GLY A 102 19.00 2.58 -14.99
C GLY A 102 19.72 3.86 -15.41
N SER A 103 20.00 4.03 -16.71
CA SER A 103 20.29 5.35 -17.31
C SER A 103 19.03 6.24 -17.35
N ILE A 104 18.29 6.37 -16.24
CA ILE A 104 16.95 6.93 -16.24
C ILE A 104 17.01 8.45 -16.06
N SER A 105 16.94 9.15 -17.18
CA SER A 105 16.31 10.46 -17.23
C SER A 105 14.79 10.28 -17.06
N VAL A 106 14.26 10.44 -15.83
CA VAL A 106 12.82 10.69 -15.61
C VAL A 106 12.41 12.05 -16.23
N ALA A 107 13.38 12.82 -16.74
CA ALA A 107 13.14 14.10 -17.35
C ALA A 107 12.49 13.98 -18.74
N CYS A 108 11.36 14.69 -18.82
CA CYS A 108 10.88 15.42 -19.98
C CYS A 108 10.04 14.64 -20.99
N LYS A 109 8.69 14.72 -20.82
CA LYS A 109 7.79 15.29 -21.86
C LYS A 109 6.28 15.35 -21.55
N LYS A 110 5.77 14.94 -20.36
CA LYS A 110 4.33 15.12 -20.02
C LYS A 110 4.08 15.50 -18.56
N GLN A 111 4.54 16.69 -18.18
CA GLN A 111 4.53 17.22 -16.81
C GLN A 111 3.14 17.20 -16.13
N SER A 112 2.04 17.48 -16.85
CA SER A 112 0.71 17.49 -16.23
C SER A 112 0.17 16.09 -15.91
N ARG A 113 0.40 15.09 -16.77
CA ARG A 113 -0.10 13.72 -16.57
C ARG A 113 0.66 12.99 -15.46
N GLN A 114 1.96 13.25 -15.36
CA GLN A 114 2.78 12.74 -14.27
C GLN A 114 2.34 13.33 -12.93
N VAL A 115 2.11 14.65 -12.85
CA VAL A 115 1.58 15.31 -11.65
C VAL A 115 0.21 14.75 -11.26
N GLN A 116 -0.68 14.51 -12.22
CA GLN A 116 -2.00 13.91 -11.95
C GLN A 116 -1.88 12.48 -11.43
N LEU A 117 -0.94 11.68 -11.94
CA LEU A 117 -0.69 10.34 -11.44
C LEU A 117 -0.12 10.38 -10.02
N THR A 118 0.89 11.21 -9.77
CA THR A 118 1.48 11.38 -8.43
C THR A 118 0.42 11.72 -7.39
N ARG A 119 -0.48 12.69 -7.68
CA ARG A 119 -1.61 13.03 -6.79
C ARG A 119 -2.56 11.87 -6.51
N VAL A 120 -2.73 10.95 -7.46
CA VAL A 120 -3.55 9.76 -7.26
C VAL A 120 -2.82 8.73 -6.40
N LEU A 121 -1.53 8.51 -6.65
CA LEU A 121 -0.67 7.61 -5.87
C LEU A 121 -0.54 8.07 -4.40
N GLU A 122 -0.37 9.37 -4.16
CA GLU A 122 -0.33 9.97 -2.81
C GLU A 122 -1.60 9.66 -1.99
N ARG A 123 -2.74 9.44 -2.64
CA ARG A 123 -4.01 9.10 -2.00
C ARG A 123 -4.24 7.60 -1.85
N MET A 124 -3.37 6.77 -2.41
CA MET A 124 -3.43 5.32 -2.22
C MET A 124 -2.84 4.92 -0.86
N THR A 125 -3.22 3.73 -0.39
CA THR A 125 -2.60 3.12 0.79
C THR A 125 -1.21 2.62 0.46
N THR A 126 -0.33 2.51 1.46
CA THR A 126 1.00 1.93 1.29
C THR A 126 0.93 0.52 0.69
N THR A 127 -0.02 -0.31 1.14
CA THR A 127 -0.23 -1.66 0.59
C THR A 127 -0.47 -1.61 -0.91
N ALA A 128 -1.35 -0.72 -1.38
CA ALA A 128 -1.66 -0.61 -2.80
C ALA A 128 -0.48 -0.08 -3.62
N LEU A 129 0.37 0.78 -3.03
CA LEU A 129 1.61 1.22 -3.68
C LEU A 129 2.65 0.09 -3.77
N LEU A 130 2.75 -0.75 -2.73
CA LEU A 130 3.63 -1.92 -2.73
C LEU A 130 3.16 -3.00 -3.70
N GLU A 131 1.84 -3.23 -3.82
CA GLU A 131 1.27 -4.13 -4.83
C GLU A 131 1.64 -3.70 -6.27
N LEU A 132 1.71 -2.39 -6.54
CA LEU A 132 2.18 -1.89 -7.84
C LEU A 132 3.66 -2.20 -8.11
N LEU A 133 4.44 -2.49 -7.06
CA LEU A 133 5.86 -2.82 -7.08
C LEU A 133 6.16 -4.31 -6.83
N ALA A 134 5.13 -5.16 -6.72
CA ALA A 134 5.26 -6.58 -6.35
C ALA A 134 6.21 -7.38 -7.24
N THR A 135 6.31 -7.01 -8.52
CA THR A 135 7.20 -7.65 -9.50
C THR A 135 8.55 -6.95 -9.65
N CYS A 136 8.78 -5.86 -8.91
CA CYS A 136 9.96 -5.00 -9.06
C CYS A 136 10.85 -5.00 -7.81
N LEU A 137 10.29 -5.24 -6.63
CA LEU A 137 11.01 -5.21 -5.36
C LEU A 137 11.39 -6.63 -4.88
N PRO A 138 12.51 -6.76 -4.14
CA PRO A 138 12.84 -8.00 -3.44
C PRO A 138 11.71 -8.43 -2.49
N SER A 139 11.48 -9.73 -2.38
CA SER A 139 10.50 -10.31 -1.45
C SER A 139 10.75 -9.93 0.01
N GLU A 140 12.00 -9.64 0.37
CA GLU A 140 12.36 -9.19 1.73
C GLU A 140 11.67 -7.88 2.13
N ILE A 141 11.46 -6.96 1.19
CA ILE A 141 10.75 -5.70 1.49
C ILE A 141 9.29 -5.98 1.86
N PHE A 142 8.65 -6.96 1.20
CA PHE A 142 7.28 -7.37 1.53
C PHE A 142 7.22 -8.04 2.90
N ARG A 143 8.19 -8.90 3.22
CA ARG A 143 8.28 -9.52 4.55
C ARG A 143 8.45 -8.50 5.67
N LEU A 144 9.33 -7.52 5.48
CA LEU A 144 9.53 -6.42 6.44
C LEU A 144 8.26 -5.58 6.58
N TYR A 145 7.57 -5.31 5.47
CA TYR A 145 6.30 -4.59 5.48
C TYR A 145 5.22 -5.36 6.26
N GLU A 146 5.04 -6.65 5.99
CA GLU A 146 4.06 -7.50 6.68
C GLU A 146 4.36 -7.64 8.16
N ALA A 147 5.63 -7.83 8.53
CA ALA A 147 6.05 -7.84 9.94
C ALA A 147 5.71 -6.52 10.65
N ALA A 148 5.91 -5.38 9.97
CA ALA A 148 5.61 -4.06 10.51
C ALA A 148 4.11 -3.73 10.61
N ARG A 149 3.25 -4.39 9.81
CA ARG A 149 1.78 -4.27 9.92
C ARG A 149 1.20 -4.99 11.13
N GLY A 150 1.95 -5.93 11.70
CA GLY A 150 1.53 -6.67 12.88
C GLY A 150 0.42 -7.69 12.59
N GLU A 151 0.57 -8.52 11.55
CA GLU A 151 -0.23 -9.73 11.40
C GLU A 151 0.55 -10.96 11.89
N GLY A 152 0.01 -11.65 12.90
CA GLY A 152 0.09 -13.11 12.87
C GLY A 152 -0.58 -13.60 11.58
N PRO A 153 -0.08 -14.68 10.97
CA PRO A 153 -0.29 -15.00 9.55
C PRO A 153 -1.78 -15.14 9.20
N LEU A 154 -2.25 -14.36 8.23
CA LEU A 154 -3.48 -14.69 7.47
C LEU A 154 -3.12 -15.20 6.08
N LEU A 155 -2.42 -16.33 6.06
CA LEU A 155 -2.54 -17.29 4.97
C LEU A 155 -3.32 -18.49 5.51
N HIS A 156 -4.31 -18.93 4.73
CA HIS A 156 -5.25 -20.04 4.95
C HIS A 156 -6.59 -19.67 5.59
N ASP A 157 -7.48 -19.05 4.80
CA ASP A 157 -8.67 -19.78 4.33
C ASP A 157 -9.11 -19.18 2.99
N VAL A 158 -8.58 -19.77 1.91
CA VAL A 158 -9.08 -19.55 0.55
C VAL A 158 -10.38 -20.33 0.46
N GLY A 159 -11.45 -19.75 0.99
CA GLY A 159 -12.82 -20.13 0.68
C GLY A 159 -13.03 -19.97 -0.82
N SER A 160 -12.89 -21.08 -1.53
CA SER A 160 -13.01 -21.22 -2.97
C SER A 160 -14.33 -20.66 -3.48
N GLY A 161 -14.25 -19.58 -4.24
CA GLY A 161 -15.28 -19.15 -5.18
C GLY A 161 -14.58 -18.53 -6.38
N PRO A 162 -14.79 -19.02 -7.61
CA PRO A 162 -14.16 -18.43 -8.78
C PRO A 162 -14.74 -17.03 -8.98
N VAL A 163 -13.91 -16.00 -8.75
CA VAL A 163 -14.20 -14.65 -9.24
C VAL A 163 -14.01 -14.69 -10.75
N MET A 164 -15.06 -15.10 -11.45
CA MET A 164 -15.19 -14.94 -12.89
C MET A 164 -15.04 -13.45 -13.20
N LEU A 165 -13.88 -13.08 -13.73
CA LEU A 165 -13.64 -11.79 -14.35
C LEU A 165 -14.50 -11.70 -15.62
N LEU A 166 -15.75 -11.28 -15.47
CA LEU A 166 -16.56 -10.81 -16.59
C LEU A 166 -16.01 -9.46 -17.05
N PHE A 167 -15.12 -9.50 -18.04
CA PHE A 167 -14.86 -8.36 -18.90
C PHE A 167 -16.00 -8.29 -19.94
N PRO A 168 -16.74 -7.18 -20.06
CA PRO A 168 -17.59 -6.98 -21.21
C PRO A 168 -16.72 -6.57 -22.42
N LEU A 169 -16.95 -7.29 -23.53
CA LEU A 169 -16.58 -6.91 -24.89
C LEU A 169 -17.36 -5.67 -25.33
#